data_AF-A0A316VNW4-F1
#
_entry.id   AF-A0A316VNW4-F1
#
_cell.length_a   1.000
_cell.length_b   1.000
_cell.length_c   1.000
_cell.angle_alpha   90.00
_cell.angle_beta   90.00
_cell.angle_gamma   90.00
#
_symmetry.space_group_name_H-M   'P 1'
#
loop_
_entity.id
_entity.type
_entity.pdbx_description
1 polymer ?
#
loop_
_entity_poly.entity_id
_entity_poly.type
_entity_poly.pdbx_seq_one_letter_code
_entity_poly.pdbx_strand_id
1 'polypeptide(L)'
;MRTKAVVALVVAAPRITAPLLAEQYFNHQYSLAQRSCMLIALATAVRELAGLPALHSLEAANESLIGTAIDRAKTEGEARVPEIQREKALQVNSTSRSSRSELSVSREERSSQHASSVDNLAKRYPSTLPGAMLAPLTRYLDVAVVYFLRPLIQRHWIALDELSRSASSNSRQSTANSILRPRMSTHGGGSTIASRRAGTGQVLSPSMVSRYLDCLAILAHAARHAVGFARTLVPQLFELVLATNTRMLCFSDLELNDKDEANEQHEAGAPDTSKLNGSRRHLTDAREAISASSASLILVLLDACWEMDGGLALMDELSRSTTSSQAGISSAIFADIIAWTEALFETEDAKGRRAASFGRSGRCAAAILVRVHEIRSHLGQRM
;
A
#
# COMPACT_ATOMS: atom_id res chain seq x y z
N MET A 1 22.62 -7.55 -11.19
CA MET A 1 22.90 -6.78 -12.43
C MET A 1 21.64 -6.35 -13.19
N ARG A 2 20.59 -7.17 -13.33
CA ARG A 2 19.37 -6.81 -14.09
C ARG A 2 18.59 -5.60 -13.54
N THR A 3 18.34 -5.54 -12.22
CA THR A 3 17.56 -4.44 -11.61
C THR A 3 18.23 -3.08 -11.79
N LYS A 4 19.57 -2.98 -11.64
CA LYS A 4 20.30 -1.72 -11.81
C LYS A 4 20.21 -1.15 -13.22
N ALA A 5 20.23 -2.01 -14.24
CA ALA A 5 20.06 -1.59 -15.63
C ALA A 5 18.64 -1.04 -15.89
N VAL A 6 17.61 -1.70 -15.32
CA VAL A 6 16.23 -1.22 -15.42
C VAL A 6 16.06 0.11 -14.67
N VAL A 7 16.69 0.26 -13.49
CA VAL A 7 16.70 1.54 -12.75
C VAL A 7 17.31 2.66 -13.60
N ALA A 8 18.51 2.45 -14.14
CA ALA A 8 19.17 3.44 -14.98
C ALA A 8 18.32 3.82 -16.21
N LEU A 9 17.62 2.86 -16.81
CA LEU A 9 16.72 3.11 -17.94
C LEU A 9 15.51 3.97 -17.53
N VAL A 10 14.88 3.66 -16.38
CA VAL A 10 13.75 4.45 -15.84
C VAL A 10 14.19 5.86 -15.47
N VAL A 11 15.38 6.04 -14.90
CA VAL A 11 15.92 7.35 -14.55
C VAL A 11 16.26 8.16 -15.82
N ALA A 12 16.82 7.52 -16.85
CA ALA A 12 17.18 8.17 -18.10
C ALA A 12 15.97 8.56 -18.96
N ALA A 13 14.91 7.73 -18.99
CA ALA A 13 13.73 7.95 -19.84
C ALA A 13 12.40 7.66 -19.10
N PRO A 14 12.08 8.40 -18.02
CA PRO A 14 10.95 8.07 -17.13
C PRO A 14 9.61 8.09 -17.85
N ARG A 15 9.42 8.98 -18.83
CA ARG A 15 8.16 9.13 -19.58
C ARG A 15 7.82 7.93 -20.46
N ILE A 16 8.82 7.15 -20.86
CA ILE A 16 8.67 6.02 -21.78
C ILE A 16 8.76 4.72 -20.98
N THR A 17 9.80 4.59 -20.17
CA THR A 17 10.12 3.33 -19.51
C THR A 17 9.18 3.02 -18.35
N ALA A 18 8.77 4.02 -17.55
CA ALA A 18 7.87 3.78 -16.42
C ALA A 18 6.49 3.22 -16.85
N PRO A 19 5.76 3.83 -17.82
CA PRO A 19 4.48 3.27 -18.25
C PRO A 19 4.66 1.91 -18.92
N LEU A 20 5.72 1.70 -19.70
CA LEU A 20 6.00 0.40 -20.31
C LEU A 20 6.25 -0.68 -19.27
N LEU A 21 7.02 -0.39 -18.22
CA LEU A 21 7.22 -1.32 -17.10
C LEU A 21 5.93 -1.60 -16.35
N ALA A 22 5.07 -0.59 -16.17
CA ALA A 22 3.75 -0.80 -15.58
C ALA A 22 2.93 -1.79 -16.43
N GLU A 23 2.94 -1.66 -17.76
CA GLU A 23 2.26 -2.61 -18.64
C GLU A 23 2.86 -4.02 -18.57
N GLN A 24 4.19 -4.13 -18.65
CA GLN A 24 4.87 -5.44 -18.58
C GLN A 24 4.67 -6.12 -17.23
N TYR A 25 4.56 -5.35 -16.14
CA TYR A 25 4.26 -5.90 -14.82
C TYR A 25 2.92 -6.65 -14.77
N PHE A 26 1.93 -6.28 -15.59
CA PHE A 26 0.63 -6.98 -15.67
C PHE A 26 0.56 -8.02 -16.80
N ASN A 27 1.56 -8.11 -17.68
CA ASN A 27 1.62 -9.09 -18.76
C ASN A 27 1.82 -10.51 -18.21
N HIS A 28 1.15 -11.51 -18.77
CA HIS A 28 1.12 -12.91 -18.30
C HIS A 28 2.44 -13.68 -18.40
N GLN A 29 3.37 -13.20 -19.22
CA GLN A 29 4.59 -13.94 -19.56
C GLN A 29 5.70 -13.86 -18.52
N TYR A 30 5.60 -12.96 -17.54
CA TYR A 30 6.64 -12.77 -16.53
C TYR A 30 6.40 -13.59 -15.26
N SER A 31 7.49 -14.15 -14.73
CA SER A 31 7.49 -14.85 -13.45
C SER A 31 7.35 -13.88 -12.26
N LEU A 32 6.95 -14.40 -11.10
CA LEU A 32 6.84 -13.63 -9.84
C LEU A 32 8.16 -12.93 -9.49
N ALA A 33 9.30 -13.60 -9.67
CA ALA A 33 10.62 -13.02 -9.40
C ALA A 33 10.93 -11.85 -10.35
N GLN A 34 10.55 -11.94 -11.62
CA GLN A 34 10.72 -10.87 -12.60
C GLN A 34 9.83 -9.67 -12.26
N ARG A 35 8.56 -9.91 -11.92
CA ARG A 35 7.62 -8.87 -11.48
C ARG A 35 8.09 -8.16 -10.22
N SER A 36 8.59 -8.91 -9.23
CA SER A 36 9.18 -8.32 -8.04
C SER A 36 10.40 -7.45 -8.35
N CYS A 37 11.25 -7.87 -9.30
CA CYS A 37 12.37 -7.04 -9.77
C CYS A 37 11.88 -5.74 -10.43
N MET A 38 10.78 -5.79 -11.19
CA MET A 38 10.18 -4.60 -11.82
C MET A 38 9.69 -3.59 -10.77
N LEU A 39 8.97 -4.05 -9.74
CA LEU A 39 8.51 -3.18 -8.65
C LEU A 39 9.67 -2.56 -7.87
N ILE A 40 10.70 -3.35 -7.53
CA ILE A 40 11.90 -2.85 -6.85
C ILE A 40 12.63 -1.83 -7.73
N ALA A 41 12.74 -2.09 -9.04
CA ALA A 41 13.37 -1.14 -9.96
C ALA A 41 12.60 0.18 -10.04
N LEU A 42 11.26 0.14 -10.13
CA LEU A 42 10.43 1.34 -10.12
C LEU A 42 10.61 2.14 -8.82
N ALA A 43 10.50 1.49 -7.66
CA ALA A 43 10.68 2.16 -6.37
C ALA A 43 12.08 2.77 -6.21
N THR A 44 13.12 2.05 -6.65
CA THR A 44 14.51 2.55 -6.59
C THR A 44 14.71 3.75 -7.52
N ALA A 45 14.24 3.66 -8.76
CA ALA A 45 14.36 4.72 -9.75
C ALA A 45 13.60 5.99 -9.33
N VAL A 46 12.42 5.83 -8.74
CA VAL A 46 11.65 6.98 -8.21
C VAL A 46 12.35 7.66 -7.05
N ARG A 47 12.94 6.89 -6.13
CA ARG A 47 13.74 7.47 -5.05
C ARG A 47 14.93 8.24 -5.60
N GLU A 48 15.61 7.72 -6.62
CA GLU A 48 16.70 8.43 -7.31
C GLU A 48 16.22 9.73 -7.98
N LEU A 49 15.12 9.68 -8.74
CA LEU A 49 14.50 10.85 -9.39
C LEU A 49 13.95 11.89 -8.39
N ALA A 50 13.62 11.46 -7.17
CA ALA A 50 13.17 12.32 -6.08
C ALA A 50 14.32 12.79 -5.17
N GLY A 51 15.58 12.37 -5.42
CA GLY A 51 16.73 12.70 -4.57
C GLY A 51 16.70 12.06 -3.18
N LEU A 52 15.95 10.98 -3.01
CA LEU A 52 15.84 10.22 -1.76
C LEU A 52 16.94 9.15 -1.65
N PRO A 53 17.30 8.72 -0.42
CA PRO A 53 18.32 7.68 -0.21
C PRO A 53 18.01 6.39 -0.98
N ALA A 54 19.05 5.68 -1.42
CA ALA A 54 18.91 4.44 -2.18
C ALA A 54 18.06 3.39 -1.45
N LEU A 55 17.30 2.60 -2.22
CA LEU A 55 16.44 1.55 -1.67
C LEU A 55 17.28 0.31 -1.33
N HIS A 56 17.28 -0.10 -0.06
CA HIS A 56 17.90 -1.37 0.36
C HIS A 56 16.94 -2.55 0.19
N SER A 57 15.69 -2.39 0.65
CA SER A 57 14.58 -3.32 0.49
C SER A 57 13.29 -2.54 0.39
N LEU A 58 12.31 -3.07 -0.34
CA LEU A 58 10.98 -2.49 -0.44
C LEU A 58 10.29 -2.49 0.93
N GLU A 59 10.38 -3.61 1.64
CA GLU A 59 9.75 -3.80 2.95
C GLU A 59 10.36 -2.86 3.99
N ALA A 60 11.69 -2.78 4.06
CA ALA A 60 12.39 -1.91 5.02
C ALA A 60 12.10 -0.41 4.77
N ALA A 61 12.05 0.00 3.50
CA ALA A 61 11.71 1.38 3.17
C ALA A 61 10.27 1.70 3.53
N ASN A 62 9.33 0.77 3.31
CA ASN A 62 7.95 1.00 3.68
C ASN A 62 7.75 1.00 5.20
N GLU A 63 8.37 0.08 5.94
CA GLU A 63 8.37 0.11 7.42
C GLU A 63 8.95 1.41 7.98
N SER A 64 9.99 1.97 7.35
CA SER A 64 10.50 3.28 7.73
C SER A 64 9.47 4.39 7.54
N LEU A 65 8.72 4.39 6.44
CA LEU A 65 7.66 5.38 6.18
C LEU A 65 6.51 5.24 7.18
N ILE A 66 6.10 4.00 7.46
CA ILE A 66 5.08 3.69 8.47
C ILE A 66 5.53 4.18 9.84
N GLY A 67 6.76 3.86 10.25
CA GLY A 67 7.34 4.31 11.51
C GLY A 67 7.29 5.83 11.66
N THR A 68 7.74 6.56 10.63
CA THR A 68 7.69 8.03 10.65
C THR A 68 6.27 8.59 10.74
N ALA A 69 5.31 7.97 10.04
CA ALA A 69 3.91 8.41 10.06
C ALA A 69 3.26 8.13 11.43
N ILE A 70 3.54 6.97 12.04
CA ILE A 70 3.06 6.61 13.38
C ILE A 70 3.65 7.53 14.43
N ASP A 71 4.98 7.73 14.41
CA ASP A 71 5.66 8.59 15.38
C ASP A 71 5.12 10.02 15.31
N ARG A 72 4.89 10.53 14.09
CA ARG A 72 4.28 11.84 13.92
C ARG A 72 2.85 11.89 14.45
N ALA A 73 1.99 10.93 14.08
CA ALA A 73 0.62 10.86 14.56
C ALA A 73 0.55 10.79 16.08
N LYS A 74 1.49 10.06 16.69
CA LYS A 74 1.64 10.00 18.15
C LYS A 74 2.04 11.36 18.72
N THR A 75 3.11 11.98 18.23
CA THR A 75 3.60 13.26 18.78
C THR A 75 2.57 14.38 18.65
N GLU A 76 1.86 14.46 17.52
CA GLU A 76 0.84 15.48 17.27
C GLU A 76 -0.44 15.21 18.07
N GLY A 77 -0.85 13.95 18.19
CA GLY A 77 -1.97 13.55 19.04
C GLY A 77 -1.72 13.84 20.53
N GLU A 78 -0.52 13.53 21.03
CA GLU A 78 -0.10 13.85 22.40
C GLU A 78 -0.04 15.36 22.65
N ALA A 79 0.35 16.15 21.64
CA ALA A 79 0.37 17.61 21.72
C ALA A 79 -1.04 18.24 21.81
N ARG A 80 -2.13 17.48 21.59
CA ARG A 80 -3.51 17.98 21.71
C ARG A 80 -4.19 17.58 23.01
N VAL A 81 -3.74 16.53 23.67
CA VAL A 81 -4.36 16.03 24.91
C VAL A 81 -3.59 16.58 26.13
N PRO A 82 -4.11 17.61 26.83
CA PRO A 82 -3.40 18.24 27.94
C PRO A 82 -3.17 17.28 29.11
N GLU A 83 -4.00 16.24 29.28
CA GLU A 83 -3.81 15.19 30.27
C GLU A 83 -2.53 14.39 30.01
N ILE A 84 -2.25 14.04 28.75
CA ILE A 84 -1.03 13.30 28.37
C ILE A 84 0.19 14.19 28.53
N GLN A 85 0.09 15.48 28.22
CA GLN A 85 1.18 16.44 28.45
C GLN A 85 1.49 16.60 29.94
N ARG A 86 0.45 16.68 30.77
CA ARG A 86 0.61 16.73 32.23
C ARG A 86 1.26 15.45 32.73
N GLU A 87 0.81 14.27 32.28
CA GLU A 87 1.41 12.99 32.66
C GLU A 87 2.89 12.91 32.26
N LYS A 88 3.24 13.30 31.03
CA LYS A 88 4.64 13.34 30.57
C LYS A 88 5.49 14.36 31.33
N ALA A 89 4.94 15.53 31.66
CA ALA A 89 5.63 16.53 32.47
C ALA A 89 5.79 16.07 33.93
N LEU A 90 4.90 15.21 34.43
CA LEU A 90 4.98 14.59 35.75
C LEU A 90 5.92 13.39 35.77
N GLN A 91 6.18 12.71 34.64
CA GLN A 91 7.21 11.68 34.50
C GLN A 91 8.62 12.30 34.42
N VAL A 92 9.07 12.94 35.50
CA VAL A 92 10.47 13.34 35.67
C VAL A 92 11.30 12.11 36.06
N ASN A 93 11.97 11.52 35.07
CA ASN A 93 13.16 10.64 35.17
C ASN A 93 13.34 9.84 36.48
N SER A 94 12.71 8.67 36.59
CA SER A 94 13.10 7.64 37.57
C SER A 94 14.30 6.78 37.11
N THR A 95 14.87 7.04 35.94
CA THR A 95 16.05 6.33 35.38
C THR A 95 17.29 7.23 35.32
N SER A 96 17.59 7.89 36.43
CA SER A 96 18.87 8.55 36.68
C SER A 96 19.61 7.86 37.83
N ARG A 97 20.16 6.67 37.59
CA ARG A 97 21.26 6.12 38.39
C ARG A 97 22.05 5.10 37.56
N SER A 98 23.36 5.37 37.42
CA SER A 98 24.37 4.67 36.62
C SER A 98 24.38 5.14 35.15
N SER A 99 25.35 5.90 34.66
CA SER A 99 26.79 5.87 34.93
C SER A 99 27.42 7.26 34.67
N ARG A 100 28.46 7.53 35.44
CA ARG A 100 29.26 8.74 35.52
C ARG A 100 30.58 8.49 34.79
N SER A 101 31.12 9.53 34.15
CA SER A 101 32.38 9.61 33.39
C SER A 101 32.19 9.27 31.90
N GLU A 102 32.49 10.13 30.92
CA GLU A 102 33.63 11.04 30.82
C GLU A 102 33.30 12.40 30.20
N LEU A 103 34.08 13.40 30.62
CA LEU A 103 34.12 14.77 30.15
C LEU A 103 34.76 14.85 28.75
N SER A 104 34.19 15.65 27.84
CA SER A 104 35.00 16.58 27.03
C SER A 104 34.17 17.69 26.37
N VAL A 105 34.47 18.90 26.84
CA VAL A 105 34.72 20.13 26.06
C VAL A 105 33.59 20.73 25.22
N SER A 106 33.10 21.82 25.77
CA SER A 106 32.35 22.93 25.21
C SER A 106 32.86 23.45 23.86
N ARG A 107 31.93 23.75 22.94
CA ARG A 107 32.05 24.93 22.08
C ARG A 107 30.66 25.46 21.74
N GLU A 108 30.34 26.59 22.36
CA GLU A 108 29.28 27.50 21.94
C GLU A 108 29.59 28.03 20.54
N GLU A 109 28.59 28.07 19.66
CA GLU A 109 28.48 29.15 18.68
C GLU A 109 27.02 29.28 18.24
N ARG A 110 26.56 30.53 18.31
CA ARG A 110 25.20 31.01 18.13
C ARG A 110 24.83 31.06 16.65
N SER A 111 23.53 30.91 16.39
CA SER A 111 22.76 31.66 15.40
C SER A 111 23.36 31.85 13.99
N SER A 112 22.78 31.18 12.99
CA SER A 112 22.10 31.87 11.88
C SER A 112 21.56 30.88 10.86
N GLN A 113 20.27 31.01 10.56
CA GLN A 113 19.70 31.09 9.21
C GLN A 113 20.57 30.52 8.08
N HIS A 114 20.15 29.39 7.49
CA HIS A 114 20.26 29.19 6.05
C HIS A 114 19.25 28.13 5.58
N ALA A 115 18.07 28.60 5.21
CA ALA A 115 17.31 28.01 4.13
C ALA A 115 18.15 28.05 2.84
N SER A 116 17.87 27.11 1.93
CA SER A 116 18.47 26.91 0.59
C SER A 116 19.75 26.07 0.52
N SER A 117 19.59 24.75 0.43
CA SER A 117 20.59 23.88 -0.21
C SER A 117 19.93 22.76 -1.01
N VAL A 118 18.96 23.13 -1.85
CA VAL A 118 18.39 22.26 -2.89
C VAL A 118 18.65 22.78 -4.32
N ASP A 119 19.26 23.96 -4.47
CA ASP A 119 19.57 24.58 -5.78
C ASP A 119 21.02 24.43 -6.25
N ASN A 120 21.89 23.78 -5.47
CA ASN A 120 23.33 23.74 -5.76
C ASN A 120 23.85 22.46 -6.43
N LEU A 121 22.98 21.48 -6.74
CA LEU A 121 23.40 20.29 -7.48
C LEU A 121 23.25 20.44 -9.01
N ALA A 122 22.43 21.37 -9.49
CA ALA A 122 22.32 21.70 -10.91
C ALA A 122 23.48 22.58 -11.44
N LYS A 123 24.40 23.01 -10.56
CA LYS A 123 25.54 23.88 -10.89
C LYS A 123 26.88 23.16 -11.02
N ARG A 124 26.95 21.85 -10.82
CA ARG A 124 28.19 21.09 -11.04
C ARG A 124 28.18 20.49 -12.44
N TYR A 125 28.93 21.14 -13.32
CA TYR A 125 29.21 20.84 -14.74
C TYR A 125 28.12 21.28 -15.75
N PRO A 126 28.21 22.51 -16.31
CA PRO A 126 27.88 22.64 -17.73
C PRO A 126 28.99 21.91 -18.48
N SER A 127 28.78 20.63 -18.81
CA SER A 127 29.62 19.98 -19.80
C SER A 127 29.38 20.69 -21.13
N THR A 128 30.30 21.60 -21.47
CA THR A 128 30.38 22.29 -22.75
C THR A 128 30.88 21.32 -23.83
N LEU A 129 30.13 20.25 -24.06
CA LEU A 129 30.30 19.39 -25.24
C LEU A 129 29.32 19.91 -26.31
N PRO A 130 29.83 20.51 -27.41
CA PRO A 130 28.98 20.96 -28.51
C PRO A 130 28.18 19.77 -29.05
N GLY A 131 26.85 19.82 -28.96
CA GLY A 131 25.95 18.79 -29.51
C GLY A 131 25.28 17.87 -28.47
N ALA A 132 25.68 17.90 -27.20
CA ALA A 132 24.94 17.21 -26.14
C ALA A 132 23.86 18.16 -25.59
N MET A 133 22.66 18.15 -26.17
CA MET A 133 21.50 18.72 -25.47
C MET A 133 21.26 17.86 -24.23
N LEU A 134 21.83 18.24 -23.09
CA LEU A 134 21.43 17.70 -21.79
C LEU A 134 19.96 18.07 -21.63
N ALA A 135 19.08 17.12 -21.93
CA ALA A 135 17.67 17.25 -21.62
C ALA A 135 17.54 17.63 -20.14
N PRO A 136 16.67 18.59 -19.77
CA PRO A 136 16.46 18.95 -18.38
C PRO A 136 16.20 17.68 -17.56
N LEU A 137 16.94 17.50 -16.45
CA LEU A 137 16.69 16.38 -15.54
C LEU A 137 15.20 16.40 -15.17
N THR A 138 14.47 15.39 -15.63
CA THR A 138 13.03 15.30 -15.40
C THR A 138 12.83 15.02 -13.92
N ARG A 139 12.23 15.95 -13.18
CA ARG A 139 11.97 15.76 -11.75
C ARG A 139 10.85 14.75 -11.59
N TYR A 140 10.93 13.90 -10.56
CA TYR A 140 9.88 12.91 -10.32
C TYR A 140 8.49 13.56 -10.20
N LEU A 141 8.38 14.71 -9.54
CA LEU A 141 7.11 15.43 -9.33
C LEU A 141 6.38 15.76 -10.63
N ASP A 142 7.11 16.04 -11.71
CA ASP A 142 6.53 16.41 -13.02
C ASP A 142 5.97 15.18 -13.77
N VAL A 143 6.40 13.98 -13.41
CA VAL A 143 6.06 12.73 -14.11
C VAL A 143 5.34 11.70 -13.25
N ALA A 144 5.30 11.89 -11.92
CA ALA A 144 4.85 10.90 -10.95
C ALA A 144 3.42 10.42 -11.22
N VAL A 145 2.46 11.35 -11.28
CA VAL A 145 1.03 11.01 -11.41
C VAL A 145 0.74 10.40 -12.77
N VAL A 146 1.24 11.02 -13.85
CA VAL A 146 0.88 10.65 -15.23
C VAL A 146 1.59 9.39 -15.72
N TYR A 147 2.88 9.24 -15.43
CA TYR A 147 3.71 8.19 -16.04
C TYR A 147 4.04 7.02 -15.10
N PHE A 148 3.93 7.19 -13.77
CA PHE A 148 4.20 6.12 -12.81
C PHE A 148 2.91 5.58 -12.19
N LEU A 149 2.18 6.43 -11.47
CA LEU A 149 1.10 5.97 -10.61
C LEU A 149 -0.17 5.64 -11.40
N ARG A 150 -0.64 6.52 -12.28
CA ARG A 150 -1.88 6.30 -13.04
C ARG A 150 -1.83 5.06 -13.93
N PRO A 151 -0.74 4.74 -14.67
CA PRO A 151 -0.66 3.51 -15.44
C PRO A 151 -0.75 2.26 -14.55
N LEU A 152 -0.08 2.25 -13.40
CA LEU A 152 -0.15 1.14 -12.44
C LEU A 152 -1.57 0.97 -11.91
N ILE A 153 -2.20 2.05 -11.43
CA ILE A 153 -3.57 2.07 -10.91
C ILE A 153 -4.54 1.54 -11.97
N GLN A 154 -4.49 2.07 -13.20
CA GLN A 154 -5.39 1.68 -14.28
C GLN A 154 -5.24 0.20 -14.65
N ARG A 155 -4.01 -0.29 -14.76
CA ARG A 155 -3.76 -1.70 -15.10
C ARG A 155 -4.17 -2.64 -13.98
N HIS A 156 -4.01 -2.23 -12.72
CA HIS A 156 -4.51 -2.99 -11.57
C HIS A 156 -6.04 -3.06 -11.57
N TRP A 157 -6.75 -1.97 -11.85
CA TRP A 157 -8.20 -1.97 -12.01
C TRP A 157 -8.67 -2.96 -13.06
N ILE A 158 -8.05 -2.96 -14.24
CA ILE A 158 -8.36 -3.92 -15.31
C ILE A 158 -8.12 -5.36 -14.83
N ALA A 159 -7.04 -5.60 -14.08
CA ALA A 159 -6.75 -6.92 -13.51
C ALA A 159 -7.80 -7.34 -12.46
N LEU A 160 -8.25 -6.42 -11.61
CA LEU A 160 -9.33 -6.66 -10.64
C LEU A 160 -10.66 -6.97 -11.34
N ASP A 161 -11.00 -6.23 -12.41
CA ASP A 161 -12.22 -6.46 -13.18
C ASP A 161 -12.20 -7.82 -13.88
N GLU A 162 -11.07 -8.21 -14.47
CA GLU A 162 -10.91 -9.53 -15.10
C GLU A 162 -11.05 -10.67 -14.08
N LEU A 163 -10.54 -10.45 -12.85
CA LEU A 163 -10.75 -11.40 -11.75
C LEU A 163 -12.24 -11.49 -11.36
N SER A 164 -12.91 -10.37 -11.17
CA SER A 164 -14.36 -10.30 -10.87
C SER A 164 -15.21 -10.97 -11.95
N ARG A 165 -14.89 -10.78 -13.23
CA ARG A 165 -15.56 -11.45 -14.35
C ARG A 165 -15.35 -12.96 -14.34
N SER A 166 -14.12 -13.39 -14.06
CA SER A 166 -13.77 -14.81 -13.98
C SER A 166 -14.49 -15.53 -12.84
N ALA A 167 -14.75 -14.84 -11.72
CA ALA A 167 -15.60 -15.34 -10.62
C ALA A 167 -17.01 -15.69 -11.09
N SER A 168 -17.64 -14.72 -11.75
CA SER A 168 -19.05 -14.76 -12.08
C SER A 168 -19.34 -15.80 -13.16
N SER A 169 -18.40 -15.99 -14.10
CA SER A 169 -18.51 -17.05 -15.11
C SER A 169 -18.46 -18.45 -14.51
N ASN A 170 -17.62 -18.68 -13.50
CA ASN A 170 -17.47 -20.00 -12.88
C ASN A 170 -18.72 -20.40 -12.07
N SER A 171 -19.32 -19.45 -11.35
CA SER A 171 -20.55 -19.68 -10.59
C SER A 171 -21.73 -20.12 -11.48
N ARG A 172 -21.87 -19.52 -12.68
CA ARG A 172 -22.94 -19.86 -13.64
C ARG A 172 -22.73 -21.19 -14.36
N GLN A 173 -21.47 -21.58 -14.63
CA GLN A 173 -21.18 -22.89 -15.23
C GLN A 173 -21.35 -24.05 -14.25
N SER A 174 -21.11 -23.83 -12.96
CA SER A 174 -21.31 -24.85 -11.93
C SER A 174 -22.78 -25.25 -11.78
N THR A 175 -23.71 -24.29 -11.88
CA THR A 175 -25.16 -24.57 -11.81
C THR A 175 -25.72 -25.19 -13.09
N ALA A 176 -25.21 -24.82 -14.27
CA ALA A 176 -25.70 -25.37 -15.54
C ALA A 176 -25.24 -26.83 -15.79
N ASN A 177 -24.03 -27.20 -15.35
CA ASN A 177 -23.52 -28.56 -15.52
C ASN A 177 -24.00 -29.56 -14.44
N SER A 178 -24.61 -29.06 -13.36
CA SER A 178 -25.15 -29.88 -12.27
C SER A 178 -26.47 -30.58 -12.62
N ILE A 179 -27.23 -30.10 -13.61
CA ILE A 179 -28.62 -30.53 -13.83
C ILE A 179 -28.77 -31.60 -14.92
N LEU A 180 -27.73 -31.87 -15.74
CA LEU A 180 -27.87 -32.72 -16.94
C LEU A 180 -26.82 -33.84 -17.13
N ARG A 181 -26.19 -34.38 -16.08
CA ARG A 181 -25.35 -35.59 -16.23
C ARG A 181 -25.63 -36.69 -15.21
N PRO A 182 -26.19 -37.84 -15.65
CA PRO A 182 -26.12 -39.08 -14.91
C PRO A 182 -24.67 -39.58 -14.83
N ARG A 183 -24.31 -40.06 -13.64
CA ARG A 183 -23.09 -40.79 -13.28
C ARG A 183 -22.54 -41.68 -14.40
N MET A 184 -21.34 -41.38 -14.89
CA MET A 184 -20.36 -42.36 -15.38
C MET A 184 -19.02 -41.66 -15.70
N SER A 185 -18.08 -41.62 -14.75
CA SER A 185 -16.66 -41.76 -15.06
C SER A 185 -15.90 -42.23 -13.83
N THR A 186 -15.55 -43.50 -13.88
CA THR A 186 -14.61 -44.20 -13.04
C THR A 186 -13.19 -43.64 -13.28
N HIS A 187 -12.44 -43.44 -12.19
CA HIS A 187 -10.98 -43.32 -12.10
C HIS A 187 -10.30 -42.03 -12.61
N GLY A 188 -9.76 -41.27 -11.64
CA GLY A 188 -8.52 -40.52 -11.79
C GLY A 188 -8.63 -39.09 -12.31
N GLY A 189 -8.52 -38.11 -11.41
CA GLY A 189 -8.26 -36.71 -11.80
C GLY A 189 -8.97 -35.69 -10.93
N GLY A 190 -8.51 -35.52 -9.69
CA GLY A 190 -8.87 -34.36 -8.88
C GLY A 190 -8.39 -33.05 -9.52
N SER A 191 -9.10 -31.97 -9.18
CA SER A 191 -8.79 -30.56 -9.50
C SER A 191 -9.46 -29.99 -10.76
N THR A 192 -10.76 -29.74 -10.67
CA THR A 192 -11.51 -28.88 -11.60
C THR A 192 -11.35 -27.37 -11.33
N ILE A 193 -10.50 -26.96 -10.37
CA ILE A 193 -10.19 -25.54 -10.07
C ILE A 193 -8.77 -25.13 -10.56
N ALA A 194 -7.99 -26.07 -11.12
CA ALA A 194 -6.66 -25.81 -11.66
C ALA A 194 -6.64 -25.04 -13.00
N SER A 195 -7.79 -24.76 -13.62
CA SER A 195 -7.87 -23.81 -14.74
C SER A 195 -7.91 -22.34 -14.25
N ARG A 196 -7.07 -21.99 -13.27
CA ARG A 196 -6.58 -20.61 -13.18
C ARG A 196 -5.83 -20.36 -14.50
N ARG A 197 -6.40 -19.53 -15.37
CA ARG A 197 -5.75 -19.05 -16.61
C ARG A 197 -4.27 -18.80 -16.32
N ALA A 198 -3.42 -19.62 -16.94
CA ALA A 198 -1.98 -19.53 -16.83
C ALA A 198 -1.54 -18.13 -17.31
N GLY A 199 -1.29 -17.21 -16.37
CA GLY A 199 -0.88 -15.85 -16.70
C GLY A 199 -1.42 -14.72 -15.83
N THR A 200 -2.75 -14.60 -15.70
CA THR A 200 -3.41 -13.49 -14.96
C THR A 200 -3.39 -13.72 -13.45
N GLY A 201 -3.63 -14.95 -13.03
CA GLY A 201 -3.77 -15.30 -11.61
C GLY A 201 -2.50 -15.16 -10.77
N GLN A 202 -1.33 -14.99 -11.39
CA GLN A 202 -0.07 -14.81 -10.66
C GLN A 202 0.17 -13.35 -10.22
N VAL A 203 -0.33 -12.36 -10.98
CA VAL A 203 -0.19 -10.93 -10.61
C VAL A 203 -1.02 -10.60 -9.39
N LEU A 204 -2.19 -11.22 -9.32
CA LEU A 204 -3.15 -11.08 -8.23
C LEU A 204 -2.88 -12.11 -7.12
N SER A 205 -1.68 -12.71 -7.09
CA SER A 205 -1.27 -13.50 -5.93
C SER A 205 -1.15 -12.57 -4.71
N PRO A 206 -1.59 -13.01 -3.51
CA PRO A 206 -1.61 -12.15 -2.33
C PRO A 206 -0.26 -11.51 -1.99
N SER A 207 0.83 -12.26 -2.16
CA SER A 207 2.19 -11.76 -1.95
C SER A 207 2.58 -10.67 -2.94
N MET A 208 2.13 -10.77 -4.20
CA MET A 208 2.41 -9.74 -5.20
C MET A 208 1.54 -8.51 -5.03
N VAL A 209 0.28 -8.68 -4.66
CA VAL A 209 -0.61 -7.56 -4.33
C VAL A 209 -0.06 -6.79 -3.14
N SER A 210 0.38 -7.48 -2.08
CA SER A 210 1.03 -6.86 -0.92
C SER A 210 2.26 -6.03 -1.33
N ARG A 211 3.20 -6.62 -2.09
CA ARG A 211 4.38 -5.89 -2.60
C ARG A 211 4.03 -4.75 -3.54
N TYR A 212 2.99 -4.90 -4.35
CA TYR A 212 2.50 -3.86 -5.24
C TYR A 212 1.98 -2.65 -4.44
N LEU A 213 1.19 -2.89 -3.38
CA LEU A 213 0.70 -1.84 -2.49
C LEU A 213 1.85 -1.16 -1.72
N ASP A 214 2.83 -1.92 -1.24
CA ASP A 214 4.04 -1.36 -0.62
C ASP A 214 4.84 -0.48 -1.59
N CYS A 215 4.94 -0.90 -2.85
CA CYS A 215 5.55 -0.10 -3.91
C CYS A 215 4.77 1.19 -4.15
N LEU A 216 3.44 1.11 -4.27
CA LEU A 216 2.58 2.28 -4.41
C LEU A 216 2.74 3.26 -3.23
N ALA A 217 2.92 2.77 -2.00
CA ALA A 217 3.14 3.62 -0.84
C ALA A 217 4.43 4.45 -0.98
N ILE A 218 5.51 3.80 -1.42
CA ILE A 218 6.80 4.48 -1.66
C ILE A 218 6.71 5.49 -2.80
N LEU A 219 6.08 5.09 -3.92
CA LEU A 219 5.88 5.96 -5.08
C LEU A 219 5.02 7.19 -4.71
N ALA A 220 3.90 6.96 -4.01
CA ALA A 220 3.01 8.03 -3.58
C ALA A 220 3.69 8.96 -2.56
N HIS A 221 4.43 8.44 -1.59
CA HIS A 221 5.17 9.27 -0.65
C HIS A 221 6.17 10.19 -1.36
N ALA A 222 6.89 9.69 -2.36
CA ALA A 222 7.79 10.49 -3.18
C ALA A 222 7.04 11.52 -4.06
N ALA A 223 5.77 11.27 -4.37
CA ALA A 223 4.92 12.10 -5.20
C ALA A 223 4.09 13.13 -4.40
N ARG A 224 4.25 13.21 -3.06
CA ARG A 224 3.37 14.01 -2.19
C ARG A 224 3.20 15.46 -2.67
N HIS A 225 4.26 16.12 -3.13
CA HIS A 225 4.20 17.50 -3.62
C HIS A 225 3.83 17.63 -5.12
N ALA A 226 3.40 16.56 -5.78
CA ALA A 226 3.00 16.60 -7.18
C ALA A 226 1.63 17.27 -7.35
N VAL A 227 1.44 17.92 -8.49
CA VAL A 227 0.15 18.57 -8.82
C VAL A 227 -0.95 17.51 -8.89
N GLY A 228 -2.06 17.76 -8.18
CA GLY A 228 -3.19 16.84 -8.13
C GLY A 228 -3.01 15.62 -7.22
N PHE A 229 -1.96 15.59 -6.37
CA PHE A 229 -1.77 14.50 -5.41
C PHE A 229 -2.98 14.31 -4.50
N ALA A 230 -3.31 15.30 -3.66
CA ALA A 230 -4.41 15.17 -2.69
C ALA A 230 -5.80 15.12 -3.33
N ARG A 231 -6.02 15.87 -4.42
CA ARG A 231 -7.34 16.01 -5.07
C ARG A 231 -7.66 14.98 -6.14
N THR A 232 -6.71 14.19 -6.60
CA THR A 232 -6.98 13.27 -7.72
C THR A 232 -6.37 11.91 -7.47
N LEU A 233 -5.11 11.88 -7.08
CA LEU A 233 -4.41 10.62 -6.88
C LEU A 233 -4.85 9.90 -5.60
N VAL A 234 -4.93 10.60 -4.47
CA VAL A 234 -5.25 9.98 -3.17
C VAL A 234 -6.64 9.33 -3.17
N PRO A 235 -7.73 9.99 -3.65
CA PRO A 235 -9.03 9.34 -3.78
C PRO A 235 -8.99 8.09 -4.67
N GLN A 236 -8.29 8.13 -5.81
CA GLN A 236 -8.16 6.97 -6.70
C GLN A 236 -7.42 5.80 -6.03
N LEU A 237 -6.40 6.09 -5.23
CA LEU A 237 -5.68 5.06 -4.47
C LEU A 237 -6.54 4.49 -3.34
N PHE A 238 -7.36 5.30 -2.69
CA PHE A 238 -8.33 4.84 -1.70
C PHE A 238 -9.37 3.89 -2.30
N GLU A 239 -9.95 4.26 -3.45
CA GLU A 239 -10.86 3.37 -4.18
C GLU A 239 -10.17 2.07 -4.58
N LEU A 240 -8.93 2.15 -5.07
CA LEU A 240 -8.14 0.97 -5.45
C LEU A 240 -7.92 0.03 -4.25
N VAL A 241 -7.60 0.58 -3.08
CA VAL A 241 -7.38 -0.19 -1.86
C VAL A 241 -8.68 -0.85 -1.41
N LEU A 242 -9.79 -0.12 -1.35
CA LEU A 242 -11.10 -0.69 -0.99
C LEU A 242 -11.52 -1.79 -1.99
N ALA A 243 -11.37 -1.54 -3.30
CA ALA A 243 -11.67 -2.52 -4.33
C ALA A 243 -10.77 -3.75 -4.26
N THR A 244 -9.48 -3.57 -3.94
CA THR A 244 -8.55 -4.69 -3.76
C THR A 244 -8.96 -5.54 -2.57
N ASN A 245 -9.27 -4.93 -1.42
CA ASN A 245 -9.69 -5.65 -0.23
C ASN A 245 -11.05 -6.34 -0.42
N THR A 246 -12.05 -5.65 -0.95
CA THR A 246 -13.38 -6.26 -1.15
C THR A 246 -13.33 -7.40 -2.16
N ARG A 247 -12.71 -7.19 -3.32
CA ARG A 247 -12.69 -8.21 -4.38
C ARG A 247 -11.81 -9.39 -3.98
N MET A 248 -10.54 -9.17 -3.63
CA MET A 248 -9.59 -10.26 -3.33
C MET A 248 -9.98 -11.09 -2.10
N LEU A 249 -10.55 -10.46 -1.08
CA LEU A 249 -10.93 -11.17 0.14
C LEU A 249 -12.21 -11.99 -0.06
N CYS A 250 -13.20 -11.49 -0.82
CA CYS A 250 -14.36 -12.29 -1.20
C CYS A 250 -13.98 -13.56 -1.96
N PHE A 251 -12.95 -13.51 -2.83
CA PHE A 251 -12.47 -14.71 -3.52
C PHE A 251 -11.85 -15.74 -2.60
N SER A 252 -11.10 -15.27 -1.62
CA SER A 252 -10.46 -16.13 -0.63
C SER A 252 -11.53 -16.91 0.14
N ASP A 253 -12.61 -16.25 0.52
CA ASP A 253 -13.69 -16.87 1.30
C ASP A 253 -14.52 -17.89 0.48
N LEU A 254 -14.70 -17.68 -0.83
CA LEU A 254 -15.34 -18.66 -1.73
C LEU A 254 -14.52 -19.95 -1.91
N GLU A 255 -13.19 -19.84 -1.99
CA GLU A 255 -12.31 -21.02 -2.08
C GLU A 255 -12.35 -21.92 -0.82
N LEU A 256 -12.83 -21.40 0.31
CA LEU A 256 -13.01 -22.18 1.54
C LEU A 256 -14.31 -22.99 1.50
N ASN A 257 -15.42 -22.37 1.12
CA ASN A 257 -16.72 -23.02 1.10
C ASN A 257 -16.75 -24.21 0.12
N ASP A 258 -16.17 -24.07 -1.08
CA ASP A 258 -16.13 -25.16 -2.08
C ASP A 258 -15.32 -26.38 -1.59
N LYS A 259 -14.29 -26.16 -0.76
CA LYS A 259 -13.47 -27.25 -0.21
C LYS A 259 -14.14 -27.98 0.95
N ASP A 260 -14.95 -27.26 1.73
CA ASP A 260 -15.68 -27.86 2.84
C ASP A 260 -16.82 -28.75 2.31
N GLU A 261 -17.55 -28.33 1.26
CA GLU A 261 -18.63 -29.14 0.64
C GLU A 261 -18.13 -30.41 -0.06
N ALA A 262 -16.97 -30.34 -0.74
CA ALA A 262 -16.38 -31.50 -1.40
C ALA A 262 -15.90 -32.57 -0.40
N ASN A 263 -15.58 -32.16 0.82
CA ASN A 263 -15.07 -33.05 1.86
C ASN A 263 -16.18 -33.67 2.73
N GLU A 264 -17.39 -33.09 2.73
CA GLU A 264 -18.56 -33.68 3.41
C GLU A 264 -19.18 -34.85 2.62
N GLN A 265 -18.92 -34.94 1.30
CA GLN A 265 -19.43 -36.03 0.45
C GLN A 265 -18.49 -37.25 0.33
N HIS A 266 -17.33 -37.22 0.98
CA HIS A 266 -16.42 -38.36 1.11
C HIS A 266 -16.01 -38.56 2.58
N GLU A 267 -16.69 -39.50 3.22
CA GLU A 267 -16.13 -40.53 4.14
C GLU A 267 -16.84 -40.69 5.50
N ALA A 268 -17.28 -41.93 5.73
CA ALA A 268 -17.40 -42.58 7.04
C ALA A 268 -16.02 -43.05 7.57
N GLY A 269 -14.97 -42.28 7.30
CA GLY A 269 -13.57 -42.55 7.64
C GLY A 269 -12.95 -41.29 8.23
N ALA A 270 -12.25 -41.42 9.35
CA ALA A 270 -11.78 -40.29 10.16
C ALA A 270 -10.93 -39.30 9.31
N PRO A 271 -11.34 -38.02 9.18
CA PRO A 271 -10.62 -37.08 8.33
C PRO A 271 -9.27 -36.68 8.93
N ASP A 272 -8.24 -36.64 8.08
CA ASP A 272 -6.91 -36.07 8.34
C ASP A 272 -7.02 -34.55 8.57
N THR A 273 -7.44 -34.15 9.77
CA THR A 273 -7.67 -32.75 10.20
C THR A 273 -6.44 -31.84 10.08
N SER A 274 -5.23 -32.40 9.96
CA SER A 274 -3.97 -31.65 9.89
C SER A 274 -3.77 -30.88 8.58
N LYS A 275 -4.21 -31.43 7.43
CA LYS A 275 -4.02 -30.81 6.10
C LYS A 275 -4.98 -29.64 5.85
N LEU A 276 -6.23 -29.75 6.33
CA LEU A 276 -7.24 -28.69 6.24
C LEU A 276 -6.83 -27.46 7.05
N ASN A 277 -6.27 -27.67 8.25
CA ASN A 277 -5.76 -26.58 9.10
C ASN A 277 -4.60 -25.81 8.45
N GLY A 278 -3.73 -26.48 7.68
CA GLY A 278 -2.64 -25.83 6.95
C GLY A 278 -3.11 -24.90 5.83
N SER A 279 -4.12 -25.32 5.04
CA SER A 279 -4.65 -24.49 3.94
C SER A 279 -5.41 -23.28 4.46
N ARG A 280 -6.16 -23.40 5.57
CA ARG A 280 -6.86 -22.27 6.19
C ARG A 280 -5.89 -21.22 6.73
N ARG A 281 -4.80 -21.66 7.40
CA ARG A 281 -3.74 -20.76 7.89
C ARG A 281 -3.06 -19.98 6.78
N HIS A 282 -2.67 -20.64 5.69
CA HIS A 282 -2.00 -19.96 4.58
C HIS A 282 -2.88 -18.87 3.94
N LEU A 283 -4.19 -19.06 3.88
CA LEU A 283 -5.12 -18.07 3.35
C LEU A 283 -5.34 -16.90 4.30
N THR A 284 -5.42 -17.17 5.61
CA THR A 284 -5.51 -16.09 6.61
C THR A 284 -4.24 -15.23 6.60
N ASP A 285 -3.06 -15.85 6.49
CA ASP A 285 -1.79 -15.12 6.41
C ASP A 285 -1.72 -14.23 5.15
N ALA A 286 -2.23 -14.73 4.02
CA ALA A 286 -2.34 -13.98 2.78
C ALA A 286 -3.29 -12.78 2.89
N ARG A 287 -4.46 -12.96 3.53
CA ARG A 287 -5.43 -11.89 3.81
C ARG A 287 -4.84 -10.83 4.72
N GLU A 288 -4.14 -11.24 5.78
CA GLU A 288 -3.46 -10.33 6.70
C GLU A 288 -2.36 -9.52 6.01
N ALA A 289 -1.58 -10.13 5.12
CA ALA A 289 -0.56 -9.44 4.35
C ALA A 289 -1.13 -8.34 3.43
N ILE A 290 -2.24 -8.62 2.73
CA ILE A 290 -2.94 -7.63 1.89
C ILE A 290 -3.49 -6.50 2.75
N SER A 291 -4.19 -6.82 3.85
CA SER A 291 -4.76 -5.81 4.75
C SER A 291 -3.68 -4.93 5.39
N ALA A 292 -2.55 -5.50 5.82
CA ALA A 292 -1.44 -4.77 6.39
C ALA A 292 -0.78 -3.81 5.37
N SER A 293 -0.60 -4.26 4.13
CA SER A 293 -0.03 -3.43 3.05
C SER A 293 -1.02 -2.33 2.61
N SER A 294 -2.32 -2.63 2.63
CA SER A 294 -3.41 -1.68 2.38
C SER A 294 -3.46 -0.58 3.43
N ALA A 295 -3.45 -0.95 4.72
CA ALA A 295 -3.42 0.00 5.82
C ALA A 295 -2.14 0.85 5.79
N SER A 296 -1.00 0.25 5.46
CA SER A 296 0.25 0.98 5.27
C SER A 296 0.14 2.04 4.16
N LEU A 297 -0.42 1.69 2.99
CA LEU A 297 -0.64 2.66 1.91
C LEU A 297 -1.59 3.79 2.36
N ILE A 298 -2.72 3.46 2.98
CA ILE A 298 -3.68 4.47 3.46
C ILE A 298 -3.01 5.42 4.47
N LEU A 299 -2.27 4.89 5.44
CA LEU A 299 -1.57 5.69 6.44
C LEU A 299 -0.58 6.66 5.78
N VAL A 300 0.24 6.17 4.85
CA VAL A 300 1.23 7.00 4.13
C VAL A 300 0.54 8.10 3.32
N LEU A 301 -0.62 7.82 2.70
CA LEU A 301 -1.38 8.82 1.95
C LEU A 301 -1.99 9.89 2.86
N LEU A 302 -2.61 9.48 3.98
CA LEU A 302 -3.22 10.41 4.92
C LEU A 302 -2.19 11.30 5.60
N ASP A 303 -1.05 10.71 5.98
CA ASP A 303 0.07 11.42 6.57
C ASP A 303 0.66 12.45 5.58
N ALA A 304 0.82 12.08 4.30
CA ALA A 304 1.25 13.01 3.26
C ALA A 304 0.23 14.14 3.01
N CYS A 305 -1.07 13.85 3.01
CA CYS A 305 -2.11 14.88 2.89
C CYS A 305 -2.09 15.84 4.10
N TRP A 306 -1.92 15.30 5.30
CA TRP A 306 -1.82 16.08 6.52
C TRP A 306 -0.61 17.02 6.50
N GLU A 307 0.57 16.55 6.09
CA GLU A 307 1.79 17.37 5.97
C GLU A 307 1.63 18.57 5.04
N MET A 308 0.84 18.44 3.97
CA MET A 308 0.75 19.50 2.95
C MET A 308 -0.18 20.63 3.33
N ASP A 309 -1.41 20.31 3.76
CA ASP A 309 -2.45 21.29 4.00
C ASP A 309 -3.40 20.90 5.13
N GLY A 310 -2.97 19.99 6.02
CA GLY A 310 -3.81 19.45 7.08
C GLY A 310 -4.97 18.59 6.56
N GLY A 311 -4.86 18.05 5.33
CA GLY A 311 -5.88 17.23 4.68
C GLY A 311 -7.04 18.02 4.06
N LEU A 312 -6.93 19.35 3.95
CA LEU A 312 -8.02 20.20 3.48
C LEU A 312 -8.37 19.96 2.01
N ALA A 313 -7.39 19.88 1.11
CA ALA A 313 -7.65 19.65 -0.31
C ALA A 313 -8.25 18.26 -0.56
N LEU A 314 -7.86 17.25 0.23
CA LEU A 314 -8.45 15.91 0.18
C LEU A 314 -9.92 15.98 0.58
N MET A 315 -10.22 16.62 1.71
CA MET A 315 -11.58 16.69 2.25
C MET A 315 -12.50 17.54 1.38
N ASP A 316 -12.03 18.67 0.88
CA ASP A 316 -12.76 19.50 -0.08
C ASP A 316 -13.08 18.72 -1.36
N GLU A 317 -12.16 17.92 -1.88
CA GLU A 317 -12.43 17.09 -3.06
C GLU A 317 -13.47 15.98 -2.78
N LEU A 318 -13.34 15.29 -1.64
CA LEU A 318 -14.29 14.25 -1.23
C LEU A 318 -15.69 14.85 -1.00
N SER A 319 -15.77 16.06 -0.42
CA SER A 319 -17.01 16.83 -0.27
C SER A 319 -17.56 17.29 -1.62
N ARG A 320 -16.73 17.78 -2.55
CA ARG A 320 -17.19 18.17 -3.90
C ARG A 320 -17.72 16.98 -4.70
N SER A 321 -17.07 15.83 -4.60
CA SER A 321 -17.51 14.60 -5.25
C SER A 321 -18.82 14.04 -4.70
N THR A 322 -19.29 14.56 -3.55
CA THR A 322 -20.62 14.26 -2.97
C THR A 322 -21.76 14.89 -3.79
N THR A 323 -21.49 15.96 -4.53
CA THR A 323 -22.53 16.74 -5.23
C THR A 323 -22.70 16.40 -6.72
N SER A 324 -21.83 15.59 -7.32
CA SER A 324 -21.99 15.16 -8.72
C SER A 324 -22.77 13.84 -8.82
N SER A 325 -24.06 13.94 -9.15
CA SER A 325 -25.06 12.86 -9.20
C SER A 325 -24.89 11.81 -10.30
N GLN A 326 -23.68 11.57 -10.84
CA GLN A 326 -23.50 10.62 -11.96
C GLN A 326 -22.77 9.30 -11.65
N ALA A 327 -22.25 9.12 -10.42
CA ALA A 327 -21.94 7.80 -9.86
C ALA A 327 -21.78 7.95 -8.34
N GLY A 328 -22.76 7.51 -7.56
CA GLY A 328 -22.86 7.72 -6.10
C GLY A 328 -21.83 6.99 -5.23
N ILE A 329 -20.56 6.95 -5.65
CA ILE A 329 -19.49 6.18 -5.01
C ILE A 329 -18.57 7.11 -4.20
N SER A 330 -18.43 8.39 -4.56
CA SER A 330 -17.28 9.18 -4.10
C SER A 330 -17.36 9.80 -2.69
N SER A 331 -18.57 10.09 -2.17
CA SER A 331 -18.74 10.52 -0.77
C SER A 331 -18.58 9.37 0.23
N ALA A 332 -18.85 8.14 -0.23
CA ALA A 332 -18.80 6.95 0.61
C ALA A 332 -17.35 6.52 0.86
N ILE A 333 -16.42 6.75 -0.06
CA ILE A 333 -15.03 6.26 0.01
C ILE A 333 -14.37 6.58 1.34
N PHE A 334 -14.45 7.82 1.83
CA PHE A 334 -13.78 8.19 3.06
C PHE A 334 -14.46 7.56 4.29
N ALA A 335 -15.79 7.46 4.29
CA ALA A 335 -16.52 6.75 5.33
C ALA A 335 -16.23 5.23 5.30
N ASP A 336 -16.14 4.65 4.11
CA ASP A 336 -15.83 3.24 3.89
C ASP A 336 -14.41 2.89 4.35
N ILE A 337 -13.43 3.78 4.13
CA ILE A 337 -12.08 3.62 4.68
C ILE A 337 -12.12 3.62 6.19
N ILE A 338 -12.86 4.54 6.80
CA ILE A 338 -12.96 4.62 8.26
C ILE A 338 -13.58 3.33 8.79
N ALA A 339 -14.74 2.93 8.26
CA ALA A 339 -15.42 1.71 8.66
C ALA A 339 -14.54 0.46 8.46
N TRP A 340 -13.85 0.36 7.32
CA TRP A 340 -12.90 -0.73 7.06
C TRP A 340 -11.73 -0.71 8.04
N THR A 341 -11.20 0.47 8.37
CA THR A 341 -10.07 0.63 9.30
C THR A 341 -10.47 0.31 10.74
N GLU A 342 -11.67 0.72 11.17
CA GLU A 342 -12.25 0.39 12.48
C GLU A 342 -12.41 -1.13 12.61
N ALA A 343 -13.04 -1.78 11.63
CA ALA A 343 -13.16 -3.22 11.60
C ALA A 343 -11.78 -3.92 11.61
N LEU A 344 -10.81 -3.41 10.85
CA LEU A 344 -9.44 -3.93 10.87
C LEU A 344 -8.80 -3.78 12.26
N PHE A 345 -8.96 -2.61 12.89
CA PHE A 345 -8.43 -2.36 14.23
C PHE A 345 -9.06 -3.27 15.29
N GLU A 346 -10.37 -3.44 15.27
CA GLU A 346 -11.09 -4.35 16.19
C GLU A 346 -10.63 -5.80 16.04
N THR A 347 -10.47 -6.27 14.79
CA THR A 347 -9.95 -7.63 14.55
C THR A 347 -8.53 -7.82 15.06
N GLU A 348 -7.68 -6.79 14.93
CA GLU A 348 -6.30 -6.83 15.42
C GLU A 348 -6.19 -6.61 16.93
N ASP A 349 -7.09 -5.85 17.55
CA ASP A 349 -7.18 -5.71 19.01
C ASP A 349 -7.61 -7.03 19.66
N ALA A 350 -8.60 -7.71 19.08
CA ALA A 350 -9.02 -9.03 19.54
C ALA A 350 -7.87 -10.07 19.48
N LYS A 351 -7.00 -9.97 18.47
CA LYS A 351 -5.76 -10.78 18.38
C LYS A 351 -4.68 -10.28 19.36
N GLY A 352 -4.53 -8.96 19.49
CA GLY A 352 -3.56 -8.29 20.34
C GLY A 352 -3.76 -8.61 21.82
N ARG A 353 -5.01 -8.77 22.29
CA ARG A 353 -5.27 -9.26 23.66
C ARG A 353 -4.72 -10.67 23.92
N ARG A 354 -4.43 -11.43 22.87
CA ARG A 354 -3.83 -12.78 22.95
C ARG A 354 -2.33 -12.79 22.65
N ALA A 355 -1.77 -11.69 22.14
CA ALA A 355 -0.38 -11.55 21.74
C ALA A 355 0.33 -10.46 22.57
N ALA A 356 1.67 -10.47 22.61
CA ALA A 356 2.41 -9.46 23.37
C ALA A 356 2.47 -8.07 22.69
N SER A 357 2.04 -7.96 21.42
CA SER A 357 2.14 -6.73 20.64
C SER A 357 1.20 -6.72 19.43
N PHE A 358 0.80 -5.52 18.99
CA PHE A 358 0.01 -5.33 17.77
C PHE A 358 0.82 -5.61 16.50
N GLY A 359 0.19 -6.31 15.54
CA GLY A 359 0.74 -6.50 14.20
C GLY A 359 0.86 -5.20 13.41
N ARG A 360 1.51 -5.27 12.23
CA ARG A 360 1.67 -4.12 11.31
C ARG A 360 0.32 -3.49 10.95
N SER A 361 -0.68 -4.32 10.61
CA SER A 361 -2.05 -3.90 10.33
C SER A 361 -2.68 -3.13 11.49
N GLY A 362 -2.61 -3.66 12.71
CA GLY A 362 -3.17 -3.01 13.91
C GLY A 362 -2.51 -1.67 14.22
N ARG A 363 -1.17 -1.59 14.15
CA ARG A 363 -0.42 -0.33 14.34
C ARG A 363 -0.81 0.72 13.29
N CYS A 364 -0.91 0.31 12.02
CA CYS A 364 -1.34 1.22 10.95
C CYS A 364 -2.79 1.68 11.14
N ALA A 365 -3.70 0.77 11.46
CA ALA A 365 -5.10 1.08 11.66
C ALA A 365 -5.32 2.09 12.79
N ALA A 366 -4.66 1.89 13.94
CA ALA A 366 -4.69 2.85 15.04
C ALA A 366 -4.22 4.25 14.60
N ALA A 367 -3.08 4.33 13.90
CA ALA A 367 -2.54 5.61 13.44
C ALA A 367 -3.42 6.27 12.37
N ILE A 368 -4.08 5.50 11.50
CA ILE A 368 -5.06 6.02 10.54
C ILE A 368 -6.22 6.68 11.28
N LEU A 369 -6.80 6.02 12.28
CA LEU A 369 -7.94 6.55 13.04
C LEU A 369 -7.58 7.86 13.74
N VAL A 370 -6.38 7.94 14.33
CA VAL A 370 -5.85 9.19 14.90
C VAL A 370 -5.75 10.26 13.82
N ARG A 371 -5.14 9.95 12.67
CA ARG A 371 -4.93 10.92 11.59
C ARG A 371 -6.24 11.43 10.98
N VAL A 372 -7.23 10.55 10.83
CA VAL A 372 -8.59 10.92 10.39
C VAL A 372 -9.24 11.87 11.38
N HIS A 373 -9.12 11.61 12.68
CA HIS A 373 -9.64 12.50 13.72
C HIS A 373 -8.95 13.86 13.70
N GLU A 374 -7.63 13.89 13.46
CA GLU A 374 -6.87 15.14 13.34
C GLU A 374 -7.30 15.98 12.14
N ILE A 375 -7.49 15.36 10.98
CA ILE A 375 -8.00 16.02 9.77
C ILE A 375 -9.40 16.61 10.03
N ARG A 376 -10.31 15.83 10.63
CA ARG A 376 -11.68 16.28 10.93
C ARG A 376 -11.73 17.41 11.96
N SER A 377 -10.92 17.33 13.02
CA SER A 377 -10.85 18.39 14.04
C SER A 377 -10.25 19.68 13.48
N HIS A 378 -9.24 19.59 12.62
CA HIS A 378 -8.64 20.75 11.96
C HIS A 378 -9.61 21.45 11.00
N LEU A 379 -10.46 20.69 10.29
CA LEU A 379 -11.58 21.24 9.52
C LEU A 379 -12.57 22.00 10.41
N GLY A 380 -12.97 21.40 11.54
CA GLY A 380 -13.95 22.00 12.45
C GLY A 380 -13.46 23.28 13.14
N GLN A 381 -12.16 23.50 13.26
CA GLN A 381 -11.59 24.75 13.80
C GLN A 381 -11.58 25.91 12.80
N ARG A 382 -11.76 25.64 11.50
CA ARG A 382 -11.70 26.66 10.44
C ARG A 382 -13.07 27.11 9.93
N MET A 383 -14.13 26.39 10.26
CA MET A 383 -15.52 26.78 10.03
C MET A 383 -16.03 27.55 11.24
#